data_AF-C5DGE6-F1
#
_entry.id   AF-C5DGE6-F1
#
_cell.length_a   1.000
_cell.length_b   1.000
_cell.length_c   1.000
_cell.angle_alpha   90.00
_cell.angle_beta   90.00
_cell.angle_gamma   90.00
#
_symmetry.space_group_name_H-M   'P 1'
#
loop_
_entity.id
_entity.type
_entity.pdbx_description
1 polymer ?
#
loop_
_entity_poly.entity_id
_entity_poly.type
_entity_poly.pdbx_seq_one_letter_code
_entity_poly.pdbx_strand_id
1 'polypeptide(L)'
;MCGRYALGYSGIDVGRRLTELDITYESPEDGPVNFESSYNIAPTQRAPVLTNHEHLRSMQWGLVPHWTKDVAKSQPYKTFNARKENIATSKMWATPCNYKRCVVPVSGYYEWQTKGKTKIPYYITRKDRELMFLAGMYDHVEAQDFYSYTIITGPAPPELEWLHFRMPVVLERGSKEWNMWLDESKTSWKESELEQTLKAYCDKSVLEWWQVSSEVGKVANNGKCLVSPAKGAVRDFFKKEDKTKKSLVKGEQSSRSDFESSWKHEEKDDKKPSLHERDENSQKHSKEEPRKLEEASDVKQEPEVSLKSDLNQKTTSKRGIENMLRGSINKRQKR
;
A
#
# COMPACT_ATOMS: atom_id res chain seq x y z
N MET A 1 2.52 -13.99 -2.21
CA MET A 1 1.33 -13.38 -2.87
C MET A 1 0.94 -12.30 -1.90
N CYS A 2 0.86 -11.05 -2.36
CA CYS A 2 0.62 -9.90 -1.49
C CYS A 2 -0.71 -10.06 -0.73
N GLY A 3 -0.62 -10.27 0.58
CA GLY A 3 -1.78 -10.44 1.47
C GLY A 3 -1.77 -9.45 2.64
N ARG A 4 -0.95 -8.41 2.54
CA ARG A 4 -0.87 -7.36 3.54
C ARG A 4 -0.25 -6.10 2.99
N TYR A 5 -0.78 -4.96 3.38
CA TYR A 5 -0.14 -3.67 3.13
C TYR A 5 -0.41 -2.67 4.25
N ALA A 6 0.26 -1.53 4.18
CA ALA A 6 0.09 -0.41 5.10
C ALA A 6 -0.38 0.82 4.33
N LEU A 7 -1.27 1.59 4.94
CA LEU A 7 -1.66 2.93 4.55
C LEU A 7 -1.66 3.80 5.81
N GLY A 8 -0.52 4.46 6.06
CA GLY A 8 -0.28 5.28 7.24
C GLY A 8 -0.94 6.66 7.20
N TYR A 9 -2.03 6.81 6.44
CA TYR A 9 -2.77 8.05 6.20
C TYR A 9 -4.25 7.81 6.48
N SER A 10 -4.94 8.79 7.08
CA SER A 10 -6.40 8.78 7.14
C SER A 10 -7.00 8.93 5.74
N GLY A 11 -8.29 8.64 5.56
CA GLY A 11 -8.93 8.82 4.24
C GLY A 11 -8.91 10.27 3.76
N ILE A 12 -8.99 11.25 4.68
CA ILE A 12 -8.81 12.68 4.38
C ILE A 12 -7.38 12.95 3.90
N ASP A 13 -6.38 12.42 4.61
CA ASP A 13 -4.98 12.63 4.24
C ASP A 13 -4.65 11.96 2.91
N VAL A 14 -5.24 10.79 2.59
CA VAL A 14 -5.10 10.18 1.27
C VAL A 14 -5.59 11.12 0.19
N GLY A 15 -6.78 11.70 0.33
CA GLY A 15 -7.30 12.71 -0.60
C GLY A 15 -6.36 13.90 -0.76
N ARG A 16 -5.82 14.43 0.34
CA ARG A 16 -4.83 15.52 0.30
C ARG A 16 -3.57 15.13 -0.47
N ARG A 17 -3.03 13.93 -0.21
CA ARG A 17 -1.83 13.41 -0.89
C ARG A 17 -2.06 13.18 -2.37
N LEU A 18 -3.27 12.75 -2.78
CA LEU A 18 -3.61 12.67 -4.20
C LEU A 18 -3.55 14.05 -4.87
N THR A 19 -4.12 15.08 -4.25
CA THR A 19 -4.06 16.46 -4.77
C THR A 19 -2.63 16.99 -4.83
N GLU A 20 -1.81 16.76 -3.79
CA GLU A 20 -0.39 17.16 -3.77
C GLU A 20 0.45 16.43 -4.84
N LEU A 21 -0.03 15.28 -5.30
CA LEU A 21 0.54 14.50 -6.39
C LEU A 21 -0.09 14.82 -7.75
N ASP A 22 -0.87 15.90 -7.89
CA ASP A 22 -1.57 16.27 -9.12
C ASP A 22 -2.47 15.14 -9.66
N ILE A 23 -3.06 14.33 -8.78
CA ILE A 23 -4.07 13.32 -9.14
C ILE A 23 -5.45 13.90 -8.86
N THR A 24 -6.20 14.13 -9.93
CA THR A 24 -7.61 14.53 -9.85
C THR A 24 -8.46 13.40 -9.28
N TYR A 25 -9.37 13.75 -8.38
CA TYR A 25 -10.41 12.85 -7.94
C TYR A 25 -11.68 13.60 -7.55
N GLU A 26 -12.82 12.95 -7.74
CA GLU A 26 -14.10 13.37 -7.22
C GLU A 26 -14.26 12.91 -5.77
N SER A 27 -14.58 13.85 -4.90
CA SER A 27 -14.92 13.57 -3.52
C SER A 27 -16.32 12.94 -3.42
N PRO A 28 -16.54 11.97 -2.52
CA PRO A 28 -17.89 11.44 -2.30
C PRO A 28 -18.85 12.52 -1.83
N GLU A 29 -20.11 12.47 -2.27
CA GLU A 29 -21.16 13.41 -1.85
C GLU A 29 -21.42 13.35 -0.33
N ASP A 30 -21.30 12.16 0.26
CA ASP A 30 -21.49 11.91 1.69
C ASP A 30 -20.28 12.31 2.56
N GLY A 31 -19.31 13.01 1.99
CA GLY A 31 -18.11 13.48 2.67
C GLY A 31 -16.86 12.63 2.42
N PRO A 32 -15.75 12.93 3.11
CA PRO A 32 -14.48 12.25 2.86
C PRO A 32 -14.56 10.76 3.20
N VAL A 33 -13.72 9.97 2.54
CA VAL A 33 -13.63 8.53 2.80
C VAL A 33 -13.32 8.27 4.28
N ASN A 34 -14.26 7.64 4.98
CA ASN A 34 -14.07 7.25 6.37
C ASN A 34 -13.06 6.09 6.47
N PHE A 35 -11.83 6.42 6.85
CA PHE A 35 -10.74 5.46 7.01
C PHE A 35 -9.71 6.01 7.99
N GLU A 36 -9.40 5.20 9.01
CA GLU A 36 -8.28 5.44 9.92
C GLU A 36 -7.00 4.81 9.38
N SER A 37 -5.88 5.48 9.62
CA SER A 37 -4.57 4.94 9.21
C SER A 37 -4.36 3.53 9.75
N SER A 38 -3.78 2.66 8.91
CA SER A 38 -3.56 1.25 9.27
C SER A 38 -2.24 0.77 8.70
N TYR A 39 -1.41 0.21 9.57
CA TYR A 39 -0.11 -0.35 9.21
C TYR A 39 -0.19 -1.85 8.89
N ASN A 40 -1.38 -2.46 8.94
CA ASN A 40 -1.53 -3.91 8.77
C ASN A 40 -2.85 -4.32 8.10
N ILE A 41 -3.17 -3.71 6.96
CA ILE A 41 -4.41 -3.93 6.21
C ILE A 41 -4.38 -5.31 5.55
N ALA A 42 -5.29 -6.18 5.97
CA ALA A 42 -5.46 -7.56 5.50
C ALA A 42 -6.68 -7.71 4.57
N PRO A 43 -6.77 -8.81 3.80
CA PRO A 43 -7.98 -9.14 3.06
C PRO A 43 -9.23 -9.08 3.95
N THR A 44 -10.36 -8.75 3.34
CA THR A 44 -11.68 -8.47 3.93
C THR A 44 -11.81 -7.15 4.69
N GLN A 45 -10.72 -6.42 4.92
CA GLN A 45 -10.80 -5.06 5.48
C GLN A 45 -11.10 -4.04 4.38
N ARG A 46 -11.61 -2.87 4.79
CA ARG A 46 -11.89 -1.76 3.87
C ARG A 46 -10.72 -0.79 3.82
N ALA A 47 -10.50 -0.19 2.66
CA ALA A 47 -9.50 0.85 2.45
C ALA A 47 -9.91 1.82 1.34
N PRO A 48 -9.32 3.03 1.28
CA PRO A 48 -9.47 3.96 0.16
C PRO A 48 -8.90 3.37 -1.14
N VAL A 49 -9.64 3.48 -2.23
CA VAL A 49 -9.27 3.02 -3.57
C VAL A 49 -9.69 4.09 -4.58
N LEU A 50 -8.81 4.42 -5.52
CA LEU A 50 -9.08 5.39 -6.59
C LEU A 50 -9.47 4.64 -7.87
N THR A 51 -10.66 4.90 -8.39
CA THR A 51 -11.16 4.26 -9.62
C THR A 51 -10.60 4.94 -10.88
N ASN A 52 -10.74 4.26 -12.03
CA ASN A 52 -10.50 4.85 -13.34
C ASN A 52 -11.47 5.99 -13.69
N HIS A 53 -12.60 6.11 -12.98
CA HIS A 53 -13.54 7.24 -13.06
C HIS A 53 -13.25 8.32 -12.01
N GLU A 54 -11.99 8.43 -11.61
CA GLU A 54 -11.50 9.43 -10.68
C GLU A 54 -12.23 9.48 -9.32
N HIS A 55 -12.93 8.42 -8.88
CA HIS A 55 -13.58 8.43 -7.57
C HIS A 55 -12.70 7.79 -6.51
N LEU A 56 -12.49 8.49 -5.38
CA LEU A 56 -11.88 7.91 -4.19
C LEU A 56 -12.97 7.28 -3.31
N ARG A 57 -12.96 5.96 -3.13
CA ARG A 57 -14.01 5.22 -2.40
C ARG A 57 -13.43 4.29 -1.34
N SER A 58 -14.14 4.13 -0.22
CA SER A 58 -13.89 3.03 0.72
C SER A 58 -14.41 1.73 0.10
N MET A 59 -13.54 0.74 -0.10
CA MET A 59 -13.92 -0.55 -0.71
C MET A 59 -13.39 -1.71 0.12
N GLN A 60 -14.04 -2.87 0.12
CA GLN A 60 -13.53 -4.07 0.78
C GLN A 60 -12.50 -4.81 -0.07
N TRP A 61 -11.37 -5.22 0.52
CA TRP A 61 -10.36 -6.02 -0.16
C TRP A 61 -10.80 -7.49 -0.29
N GLY A 62 -11.02 -7.96 -1.52
CA GLY A 62 -11.61 -9.25 -1.83
C GLY A 62 -12.83 -9.05 -2.70
N LEU A 63 -12.64 -9.12 -4.02
CA LEU A 63 -13.66 -8.75 -4.99
C LEU A 63 -14.89 -9.67 -4.90
N VAL A 64 -16.06 -9.05 -4.83
CA VAL A 64 -17.38 -9.67 -4.85
C VAL A 64 -18.06 -9.24 -6.15
N PRO A 65 -18.31 -10.17 -7.09
CA PRO A 65 -18.86 -9.82 -8.38
C PRO A 65 -20.27 -9.20 -8.28
N HIS A 66 -20.60 -8.26 -9.16
CA HIS A 66 -21.89 -7.54 -9.15
C HIS A 66 -23.13 -8.44 -9.20
N TRP A 67 -23.04 -9.65 -9.78
CA TRP A 67 -24.14 -10.63 -9.82
C TRP A 67 -24.35 -11.39 -8.50
N THR A 68 -23.59 -11.08 -7.45
CA THR A 68 -23.73 -11.72 -6.14
C THR A 68 -25.02 -11.30 -5.46
N LYS A 69 -25.90 -12.26 -5.16
CA LYS A 69 -27.19 -12.00 -4.49
C LYS A 69 -27.05 -11.64 -3.01
N ASP A 70 -26.06 -12.21 -2.34
CA ASP A 70 -25.86 -12.09 -0.88
C ASP A 70 -24.35 -11.94 -0.61
N VAL A 71 -23.93 -10.71 -0.28
CA VAL A 71 -22.51 -10.40 -0.06
C VAL A 71 -21.97 -11.13 1.16
N ALA A 72 -22.79 -11.38 2.18
CA ALA A 72 -22.38 -12.07 3.39
C ALA A 72 -21.97 -13.53 3.14
N LYS A 73 -22.49 -14.15 2.07
CA LYS A 73 -22.11 -15.51 1.64
C LYS A 73 -20.91 -15.56 0.69
N SER A 74 -20.38 -14.41 0.29
CA SER A 74 -19.21 -14.34 -0.59
C SER A 74 -17.94 -14.85 0.12
N GLN A 75 -16.93 -15.22 -0.66
CA GLN A 75 -15.64 -15.71 -0.15
C GLN A 75 -14.50 -14.75 -0.54
N PRO A 76 -14.46 -13.53 0.02
CA PRO A 76 -13.52 -12.47 -0.38
C PRO A 76 -12.05 -12.87 -0.20
N TYR A 77 -11.75 -13.79 0.70
CA TYR A 77 -10.42 -14.36 0.90
C TYR A 77 -9.90 -15.18 -0.30
N LYS A 78 -10.73 -15.48 -1.31
CA LYS A 78 -10.29 -16.14 -2.55
C LYS A 78 -10.05 -15.18 -3.70
N THR A 79 -10.49 -13.93 -3.56
CA THR A 79 -10.57 -12.95 -4.66
C THR A 79 -9.84 -11.65 -4.35
N PHE A 80 -9.02 -11.61 -3.28
CA PHE A 80 -8.22 -10.44 -2.91
C PHE A 80 -7.05 -10.18 -3.86
N ASN A 81 -6.59 -11.19 -4.61
CA ASN A 81 -5.65 -11.00 -5.71
C ASN A 81 -6.18 -11.58 -7.03
N ALA A 82 -5.86 -10.90 -8.13
CA ALA A 82 -6.02 -11.38 -9.49
C ALA A 82 -4.64 -11.56 -10.15
N ARG A 83 -4.46 -12.62 -10.95
CA ARG A 83 -3.23 -12.86 -11.70
C ARG A 83 -3.34 -12.22 -13.08
N LYS A 84 -2.43 -11.30 -13.43
CA LYS A 84 -2.50 -10.51 -14.67
C LYS A 84 -2.66 -11.34 -15.95
N GLU A 85 -2.13 -12.57 -15.95
CA GLU A 85 -2.12 -13.47 -17.12
C GLU A 85 -3.53 -13.82 -17.61
N ASN A 86 -4.53 -13.88 -16.72
CA ASN A 86 -5.86 -14.42 -17.05
C ASN A 86 -6.99 -13.41 -16.83
N ILE A 87 -6.70 -12.13 -16.61
CA ILE A 87 -7.75 -11.17 -16.25
C ILE A 87 -8.66 -10.82 -17.43
N ALA A 88 -8.16 -10.82 -18.68
CA ALA A 88 -8.96 -10.49 -19.86
C ALA A 88 -9.97 -11.59 -20.25
N THR A 89 -9.67 -12.86 -19.96
CA THR A 89 -10.47 -14.01 -20.42
C THR A 89 -11.28 -14.67 -19.30
N SER A 90 -10.97 -14.37 -18.05
CA SER A 90 -11.68 -14.93 -16.89
C SER A 90 -13.11 -14.42 -16.78
N LYS A 91 -14.07 -15.31 -16.56
CA LYS A 91 -15.47 -14.96 -16.26
C LYS A 91 -15.60 -14.04 -15.04
N MET A 92 -14.69 -14.13 -14.08
CA MET A 92 -14.70 -13.31 -12.86
C MET A 92 -14.05 -11.94 -13.07
N TRP A 93 -13.06 -11.85 -13.96
CA TRP A 93 -12.16 -10.67 -14.05
C TRP A 93 -12.34 -9.85 -15.32
N ALA A 94 -12.85 -10.43 -16.41
CA ALA A 94 -12.90 -9.77 -17.71
C ALA A 94 -13.74 -8.48 -17.69
N THR A 95 -14.90 -8.52 -17.03
CA THR A 95 -15.75 -7.33 -16.89
C THR A 95 -15.07 -6.25 -16.03
N PRO A 96 -14.56 -6.54 -14.82
CA PRO A 96 -13.77 -5.56 -14.07
C PRO A 96 -12.53 -5.03 -14.83
N CYS A 97 -11.81 -5.89 -15.55
CA CYS A 97 -10.64 -5.49 -16.33
C CYS A 97 -10.99 -4.47 -17.41
N ASN A 98 -12.14 -4.64 -18.06
CA ASN A 98 -12.59 -3.78 -19.15
C ASN A 98 -13.21 -2.46 -18.68
N TYR A 99 -13.84 -2.42 -17.50
CA TYR A 99 -14.69 -1.28 -17.13
C TYR A 99 -14.52 -0.77 -15.70
N LYS A 100 -13.90 -1.54 -14.80
CA LYS A 100 -13.83 -1.22 -13.37
C LYS A 100 -12.40 -1.39 -12.87
N ARG A 101 -11.50 -0.59 -13.44
CA ARG A 101 -10.09 -0.56 -13.07
C ARG A 101 -9.86 0.42 -11.92
N CYS A 102 -8.85 0.18 -11.11
CA CYS A 102 -8.50 1.09 -10.05
C CYS A 102 -7.00 1.03 -9.75
N VAL A 103 -6.58 1.97 -8.91
CA VAL A 103 -5.31 1.93 -8.20
C VAL A 103 -5.56 1.97 -6.70
N VAL A 104 -4.79 1.18 -5.97
CA VAL A 104 -4.86 1.08 -4.52
C VAL A 104 -3.71 1.90 -3.93
N PRO A 105 -3.97 3.08 -3.34
CA PRO A 105 -2.94 3.84 -2.65
C PRO A 105 -2.48 3.10 -1.40
N VAL A 106 -1.17 2.95 -1.24
CA VAL A 106 -0.53 2.31 -0.09
C VAL A 106 0.72 3.10 0.31
N SER A 107 1.08 3.10 1.59
CA SER A 107 2.42 3.54 2.02
C SER A 107 3.48 2.50 1.64
N GLY A 108 3.08 1.24 1.53
CA GLY A 108 3.93 0.12 1.14
C GLY A 108 3.22 -1.20 1.45
N TYR A 109 3.78 -2.31 0.99
CA TYR A 109 3.18 -3.63 1.18
C TYR A 109 4.17 -4.62 1.81
N TYR A 110 3.65 -5.73 2.33
CA TYR A 110 4.47 -6.78 2.92
C TYR A 110 4.50 -8.01 2.03
N GLU A 111 5.65 -8.67 1.99
CA GLU A 111 5.79 -9.98 1.37
C GLU A 111 6.72 -10.86 2.23
N TRP A 112 6.51 -12.17 2.20
CA TRP A 112 7.19 -13.10 3.09
C TRP A 112 8.19 -13.97 2.33
N GLN A 113 9.46 -13.85 2.70
CA GLN A 113 10.49 -14.78 2.25
C GLN A 113 10.27 -16.13 2.95
N THR A 114 10.13 -17.20 2.17
CA THR A 114 10.05 -18.56 2.72
C THR A 114 11.44 -19.16 2.85
N LYS A 115 11.87 -19.47 4.07
CA LYS A 115 13.11 -20.21 4.36
C LYS A 115 12.76 -21.50 5.10
N GLY A 116 12.72 -22.62 4.37
CA GLY A 116 12.23 -23.89 4.90
C GLY A 116 10.77 -23.75 5.36
N LYS A 117 10.52 -23.98 6.66
CA LYS A 117 9.18 -23.82 7.27
C LYS A 117 8.89 -22.41 7.78
N THR A 118 9.90 -21.53 7.79
CA THR A 118 9.80 -20.19 8.37
C THR A 118 9.45 -19.16 7.31
N LYS A 119 8.56 -18.22 7.65
CA LYS A 119 8.23 -17.07 6.81
C LYS A 119 8.78 -15.78 7.44
N ILE A 120 9.65 -15.09 6.72
CA ILE A 120 10.30 -13.86 7.17
C ILE A 120 9.67 -12.67 6.44
N PRO A 121 8.97 -11.76 7.14
CA PRO A 121 8.31 -10.63 6.50
C PRO A 121 9.30 -9.54 6.11
N TYR A 122 9.13 -9.02 4.91
CA TYR A 122 9.76 -7.80 4.41
C TYR A 122 8.69 -6.77 4.12
N TYR A 123 9.01 -5.51 4.37
CA TYR A 123 8.20 -4.36 3.97
C TYR A 123 8.85 -3.71 2.75
N ILE A 124 8.07 -3.46 1.70
CA ILE A 124 8.49 -2.82 0.46
C ILE A 124 7.74 -1.50 0.35
N THR A 125 8.48 -0.41 0.12
CA THR A 125 7.94 0.95 0.07
C THR A 125 8.76 1.83 -0.87
N ARG A 126 8.27 3.04 -1.16
CA ARG A 126 9.04 4.05 -1.89
C ARG A 126 10.05 4.71 -0.94
N LYS A 127 11.19 5.11 -1.49
CA LYS A 127 12.23 5.86 -0.76
C LYS A 127 11.80 7.28 -0.41
N ASP A 128 11.05 7.92 -1.30
CA ASP A 128 10.52 9.28 -1.12
C ASP A 128 9.39 9.38 -0.09
N ARG A 129 8.90 8.23 0.42
CA ARG A 129 7.76 8.12 1.36
C ARG A 129 6.43 8.62 0.80
N GLU A 130 6.35 8.82 -0.51
CA GLU A 130 5.12 9.11 -1.22
C GLU A 130 4.17 7.90 -1.25
N LEU A 131 2.92 8.14 -1.67
CA LEU A 131 2.00 7.04 -1.95
C LEU A 131 2.54 6.17 -3.08
N MET A 132 2.50 4.86 -2.85
CA MET A 132 2.67 3.84 -3.87
C MET A 132 1.30 3.39 -4.34
N PHE A 133 1.16 3.09 -5.63
CA PHE A 133 -0.10 2.69 -6.22
C PHE A 133 -0.02 1.28 -6.78
N LEU A 134 -0.88 0.41 -6.29
CA LEU A 134 -0.99 -0.96 -6.77
C LEU A 134 -2.13 -1.06 -7.79
N ALA A 135 -1.87 -1.64 -8.96
CA ALA A 135 -2.92 -1.88 -9.95
C ALA A 135 -3.99 -2.80 -9.36
N GLY A 136 -5.26 -2.43 -9.53
CA GLY A 136 -6.39 -3.19 -9.04
C GLY A 136 -7.57 -3.16 -10.00
N MET A 137 -8.56 -3.98 -9.68
CA MET A 137 -9.89 -3.91 -10.27
C MET A 137 -10.91 -3.89 -9.15
N TYR A 138 -12.07 -3.31 -9.41
CA TYR A 138 -13.16 -3.26 -8.46
C TYR A 138 -14.47 -3.81 -9.05
N ASP A 139 -15.42 -4.10 -8.19
CA ASP A 139 -16.80 -4.35 -8.60
C ASP A 139 -17.78 -3.81 -7.54
N HIS A 140 -19.04 -3.68 -7.92
CA HIS A 140 -20.11 -3.08 -7.12
C HIS A 140 -21.36 -3.95 -7.18
N VAL A 141 -21.81 -4.40 -6.01
CA VAL A 141 -23.10 -5.08 -5.86
C VAL A 141 -24.14 -4.03 -5.51
N GLU A 142 -24.84 -3.53 -6.52
CA GLU A 142 -25.78 -2.40 -6.44
C GLU A 142 -26.87 -2.61 -5.38
N ALA A 143 -27.48 -3.79 -5.34
CA ALA A 143 -28.59 -4.10 -4.41
C ALA A 143 -28.21 -4.02 -2.91
N GLN A 144 -26.92 -4.02 -2.58
CA GLN A 144 -26.39 -3.93 -1.22
C GLN A 144 -25.43 -2.73 -1.07
N ASP A 145 -25.37 -1.87 -2.08
CA ASP A 145 -24.39 -0.78 -2.23
C ASP A 145 -22.96 -1.17 -1.77
N PHE A 146 -22.48 -2.31 -2.28
CA PHE A 146 -21.25 -2.91 -1.78
C PHE A 146 -20.13 -2.84 -2.80
N TYR A 147 -19.15 -1.98 -2.54
CA TYR A 147 -17.92 -1.89 -3.31
C TYR A 147 -16.82 -2.79 -2.76
N SER A 148 -16.14 -3.50 -3.67
CA SER A 148 -15.03 -4.37 -3.35
C SER A 148 -13.96 -4.32 -4.44
N TYR A 149 -12.72 -4.66 -4.09
CA TYR A 149 -11.60 -4.62 -5.01
C TYR A 149 -10.65 -5.80 -4.87
N THR A 150 -9.82 -5.99 -5.87
CA THR A 150 -8.75 -6.97 -5.92
C THR A 150 -7.46 -6.30 -6.36
N ILE A 151 -6.32 -6.80 -5.89
CA ILE A 151 -5.00 -6.33 -6.32
C ILE A 151 -4.49 -7.24 -7.43
N ILE A 152 -3.99 -6.64 -8.50
CA ILE A 152 -3.37 -7.39 -9.58
C ILE A 152 -1.95 -7.76 -9.16
N THR A 153 -1.62 -9.03 -9.36
CA THR A 153 -0.28 -9.57 -9.16
C THR A 153 0.31 -10.02 -10.50
N GLY A 154 1.63 -9.94 -10.61
CA GLY A 154 2.42 -10.41 -11.75
C GLY A 154 3.64 -11.22 -11.30
N PRO A 155 4.42 -11.79 -12.23
CA PRO A 155 5.72 -12.38 -11.92
C PRO A 155 6.61 -11.36 -11.21
N ALA A 156 7.38 -11.80 -10.23
CA ALA A 156 8.32 -10.92 -9.56
C ALA A 156 9.42 -10.46 -10.54
N PRO A 157 9.85 -9.20 -10.47
CA PRO A 157 11.05 -8.77 -11.18
C PRO A 157 12.29 -9.45 -10.55
N PRO A 158 13.39 -9.63 -11.30
CA PRO A 158 14.57 -10.37 -10.84
C PRO A 158 15.12 -9.89 -9.48
N GLU A 159 14.98 -8.60 -9.18
CA GLU A 159 15.43 -7.98 -7.94
C GLU A 159 14.69 -8.46 -6.68
N LEU A 160 13.47 -8.97 -6.84
CA LEU A 160 12.57 -9.39 -5.75
C LEU A 160 12.17 -10.86 -5.84
N GLU A 161 12.64 -11.61 -6.84
CA GLU A 161 12.31 -13.03 -7.00
C GLU A 161 12.77 -13.89 -5.79
N TRP A 162 13.89 -13.51 -5.16
CA TRP A 162 14.38 -14.14 -3.93
C TRP A 162 13.42 -14.01 -2.73
N LEU A 163 12.50 -13.04 -2.78
CA LEU A 163 11.50 -12.77 -1.75
C LEU A 163 10.24 -13.60 -2.01
N HIS A 164 9.69 -13.50 -3.23
CA HIS A 164 8.52 -14.27 -3.65
C HIS A 164 8.41 -14.26 -5.19
N PHE A 165 7.86 -15.31 -5.80
CA PHE A 165 7.72 -15.44 -7.28
C PHE A 165 6.61 -14.57 -7.89
N ARG A 166 5.78 -13.95 -7.05
CA ARG A 166 4.66 -13.06 -7.43
C ARG A 166 4.66 -11.82 -6.57
N MET A 167 4.47 -10.67 -7.20
CA MET A 167 4.41 -9.37 -6.53
C MET A 167 3.16 -8.61 -7.01
N PRO A 168 2.65 -7.64 -6.23
CA PRO A 168 1.65 -6.73 -6.75
C PRO A 168 2.23 -5.90 -7.89
N VAL A 169 1.42 -5.58 -8.88
CA VAL A 169 1.83 -4.69 -9.97
C VAL A 169 1.77 -3.25 -9.45
N VAL A 170 2.94 -2.61 -9.36
CA VAL A 170 3.06 -1.20 -8.98
C VAL A 170 2.96 -0.34 -10.25
N LEU A 171 2.14 0.70 -10.22
CA LEU A 171 2.03 1.69 -11.30
C LEU A 171 2.62 3.02 -10.83
N GLU A 172 3.56 3.57 -11.61
CA GLU A 172 4.13 4.88 -11.34
C GLU A 172 3.19 5.96 -11.85
N ARG A 173 2.84 6.92 -11.00
CA ARG A 173 1.97 8.03 -11.37
C ARG A 173 2.53 8.77 -12.59
N GLY A 174 1.65 9.08 -13.55
CA GLY A 174 2.00 9.82 -14.75
C GLY A 174 2.79 9.01 -15.80
N SER A 175 3.09 7.75 -15.53
CA SER A 175 3.69 6.86 -16.55
C SER A 175 2.70 6.51 -17.65
N LYS A 176 3.21 5.97 -18.76
CA LYS A 176 2.37 5.46 -19.85
C LYS A 176 1.45 4.34 -19.37
N GLU A 177 1.94 3.46 -18.53
CA GLU A 177 1.21 2.34 -17.94
C GLU A 177 0.08 2.82 -17.03
N TRP A 178 0.34 3.82 -16.19
CA TRP A 178 -0.68 4.48 -15.37
C TRP A 178 -1.82 5.04 -16.23
N ASN A 179 -1.48 5.85 -17.23
CA ASN A 179 -2.47 6.49 -18.10
C ASN A 179 -3.27 5.45 -18.88
N MET A 180 -2.61 4.42 -19.43
CA MET A 180 -3.29 3.36 -20.16
C MET A 180 -4.19 2.50 -19.26
N TRP A 181 -3.79 2.27 -18.00
CA TRP A 181 -4.58 1.51 -17.04
C TRP A 181 -5.82 2.28 -16.55
N LEU A 182 -5.74 3.59 -16.42
CA LEU A 182 -6.87 4.41 -15.93
C LEU A 182 -7.70 5.06 -17.05
N ASP A 183 -7.30 4.93 -18.32
CA ASP A 183 -8.06 5.41 -19.47
C ASP A 183 -9.44 4.73 -19.57
N GLU A 184 -10.51 5.45 -19.26
CA GLU A 184 -11.89 4.95 -19.29
C GLU A 184 -12.36 4.51 -20.68
N SER A 185 -11.80 5.10 -21.74
CA SER A 185 -12.17 4.75 -23.12
C SER A 185 -11.68 3.35 -23.51
N LYS A 186 -10.70 2.80 -22.76
CA LYS A 186 -10.18 1.45 -22.95
C LYS A 186 -11.15 0.41 -22.37
N THR A 187 -11.98 -0.14 -23.24
CA THR A 187 -13.07 -1.09 -22.89
C THR A 187 -12.80 -2.54 -23.28
N SER A 188 -11.64 -2.81 -23.88
CA SER A 188 -11.21 -4.16 -24.27
C SER A 188 -9.69 -4.24 -24.32
N TRP A 189 -9.16 -5.39 -23.93
CA TRP A 189 -7.72 -5.62 -23.76
C TRP A 189 -7.27 -6.85 -24.53
N LYS A 190 -6.21 -6.68 -25.32
CA LYS A 190 -5.39 -7.81 -25.80
C LYS A 190 -4.40 -8.20 -24.70
N GLU A 191 -4.02 -9.47 -24.69
CA GLU A 191 -3.03 -9.98 -23.73
C GLU A 191 -1.69 -9.22 -23.82
N SER A 192 -1.24 -8.89 -25.04
CA SER A 192 -0.01 -8.11 -25.25
C SER A 192 -0.09 -6.68 -24.70
N GLU A 193 -1.27 -6.05 -24.71
CA GLU A 193 -1.48 -4.72 -24.13
C GLU A 193 -1.44 -4.80 -22.61
N LEU A 194 -2.05 -5.82 -22.01
CA LEU A 194 -1.98 -6.05 -20.56
C LEU A 194 -0.56 -6.37 -20.12
N GLU A 195 0.22 -7.12 -20.89
CA GLU A 195 1.60 -7.44 -20.52
C GLU A 195 2.47 -6.19 -20.47
N GLN A 196 2.25 -5.25 -21.38
CA GLN A 196 2.94 -3.96 -21.40
C GLN A 196 2.46 -3.02 -20.29
N THR A 197 1.14 -2.97 -20.05
CA THR A 197 0.53 -2.07 -19.05
C THR A 197 0.79 -2.53 -17.62
N LEU A 198 0.66 -3.83 -17.37
CA LEU A 198 0.74 -4.43 -16.03
C LEU A 198 2.09 -5.10 -15.82
N LYS A 199 3.15 -4.41 -16.21
CA LYS A 199 4.52 -4.86 -15.97
C LYS A 199 4.86 -4.65 -14.49
N ALA A 200 5.10 -5.73 -13.76
CA ALA A 200 5.71 -5.63 -12.45
C ALA A 200 7.12 -5.08 -12.63
N TYR A 201 7.38 -3.91 -12.05
CA TYR A 201 8.66 -3.24 -12.12
C TYR A 201 9.21 -3.02 -10.71
N CYS A 202 10.53 -3.08 -10.58
CA CYS A 202 11.25 -2.76 -9.36
C CYS A 202 12.44 -1.86 -9.70
N ASP A 203 12.28 -0.55 -9.59
CA ASP A 203 13.44 0.34 -9.56
C ASP A 203 14.05 0.34 -8.17
N LYS A 204 15.33 0.00 -8.05
CA LYS A 204 16.06 0.19 -6.78
C LYS A 204 16.36 1.66 -6.50
N SER A 205 16.22 2.56 -7.47
CA SER A 205 16.32 4.00 -7.27
C SER A 205 15.07 4.56 -6.56
N VAL A 206 13.90 4.00 -6.84
CA VAL A 206 12.59 4.44 -6.31
C VAL A 206 12.14 3.61 -5.10
N LEU A 207 12.34 2.29 -5.15
CA LEU A 207 11.88 1.35 -4.13
C LEU A 207 13.00 0.95 -3.18
N GLU A 208 12.61 0.67 -1.95
CA GLU A 208 13.45 0.04 -0.95
C GLU A 208 12.64 -0.96 -0.12
N TRP A 209 13.36 -1.84 0.59
CA TRP A 209 12.75 -2.86 1.40
C TRP A 209 13.66 -3.31 2.54
N TRP A 210 13.05 -3.72 3.64
CA TRP A 210 13.77 -4.25 4.80
C TRP A 210 12.94 -5.30 5.52
N GLN A 211 13.62 -6.14 6.29
CA GLN A 211 12.95 -7.11 7.16
C GLN A 211 12.23 -6.37 8.29
N VAL A 212 11.00 -6.80 8.60
CA VAL A 212 10.19 -6.26 9.70
C VAL A 212 9.90 -7.34 10.76
N SER A 213 9.24 -6.96 11.85
CA SER A 213 8.85 -7.89 12.91
C SER A 213 7.86 -8.94 12.39
N SER A 214 7.99 -10.19 12.85
CA SER A 214 7.02 -11.26 12.59
C SER A 214 5.63 -10.96 13.16
N GLU A 215 5.52 -10.00 14.09
CA GLU A 215 4.24 -9.55 14.65
C GLU A 215 3.26 -9.03 13.59
N VAL A 216 3.74 -8.60 12.41
CA VAL A 216 2.87 -8.22 11.30
C VAL A 216 1.99 -9.40 10.85
N GLY A 217 2.41 -10.64 11.06
CA GLY A 217 1.61 -11.82 10.72
C GLY A 217 0.23 -11.88 11.40
N LYS A 218 0.13 -11.34 12.63
CA LYS A 218 -1.13 -11.27 13.39
C LYS A 218 -1.92 -10.04 12.95
N VAL A 219 -3.07 -10.26 12.31
CA VAL A 219 -3.93 -9.18 11.74
C VAL A 219 -4.38 -8.17 12.78
N ALA A 220 -4.56 -8.58 14.04
CA ALA A 220 -4.98 -7.68 15.12
C ALA A 220 -3.91 -6.61 15.49
N ASN A 221 -2.64 -6.84 15.13
CA ASN A 221 -1.59 -5.87 15.40
C ASN A 221 -1.65 -4.75 14.35
N ASN A 222 -1.65 -3.48 14.76
CA ASN A 222 -1.75 -2.34 13.83
C ASN A 222 -0.78 -1.18 14.15
N GLY A 223 0.27 -1.41 14.93
CA GLY A 223 1.19 -0.35 15.34
C GLY A 223 2.13 0.11 14.23
N LYS A 224 2.51 1.38 14.24
CA LYS A 224 3.54 1.96 13.33
C LYS A 224 4.89 1.24 13.39
N CYS A 225 5.17 0.52 14.48
CA CYS A 225 6.35 -0.33 14.60
C CYS A 225 6.39 -1.49 13.58
N LEU A 226 5.26 -1.87 12.98
CA LEU A 226 5.19 -2.97 12.01
C LEU A 226 5.87 -2.65 10.67
N VAL A 227 5.99 -1.37 10.31
CA VAL A 227 6.74 -0.93 9.13
C VAL A 227 8.22 -0.63 9.46
N SER A 228 8.61 -0.66 10.72
CA SER A 228 9.99 -0.34 11.13
C SER A 228 10.93 -1.53 10.92
N PRO A 229 12.22 -1.29 10.59
CA PRO A 229 13.21 -2.36 10.50
C PRO A 229 13.26 -3.22 11.76
N ALA A 230 13.29 -4.54 11.58
CA ALA A 230 13.38 -5.48 12.69
C ALA A 230 14.66 -5.23 13.51
N LYS A 231 14.56 -5.31 14.85
CA LYS A 231 15.73 -5.23 15.74
C LYS A 231 16.72 -6.34 15.36
N GLY A 232 17.86 -5.96 14.79
CA GLY A 232 18.88 -6.87 14.24
C GLY A 232 19.12 -6.72 12.74
N ALA A 233 18.09 -6.37 11.95
CA ALA A 233 18.22 -6.18 10.50
C ALA A 233 19.06 -4.94 10.13
N VAL A 234 19.04 -3.91 10.99
CA VAL A 234 19.84 -2.69 10.83
C VAL A 234 21.34 -3.02 10.80
N ARG A 235 21.81 -3.98 11.61
CA ARG A 235 23.24 -4.36 11.64
C ARG A 235 23.71 -5.03 10.35
N ASP A 236 22.84 -5.78 9.68
CA ASP A 236 23.19 -6.47 8.43
C ASP A 236 23.08 -5.56 7.21
N PHE A 237 22.21 -4.55 7.25
CA PHE A 237 22.08 -3.53 6.21
C PHE A 237 23.37 -2.69 6.07
N PHE A 238 23.86 -2.11 7.18
CA PHE A 238 25.09 -1.31 7.17
C PHE A 238 26.35 -2.15 6.88
N LYS A 239 26.39 -3.41 7.35
CA LYS A 239 27.50 -4.32 7.02
C LYS A 239 27.58 -4.65 5.52
N LYS A 240 26.44 -4.65 4.80
CA LYS A 240 26.41 -4.94 3.38
C LYS A 240 26.86 -3.74 2.55
N GLU A 241 26.46 -2.52 2.92
CA GLU A 241 26.98 -1.29 2.30
C GLU A 241 28.49 -1.10 2.51
N ASP A 242 29.00 -1.38 3.71
CA ASP A 242 30.44 -1.31 4.00
C ASP A 242 31.26 -2.35 3.22
N LYS A 243 30.70 -3.53 2.95
CA LYS A 243 31.35 -4.54 2.11
C LYS A 243 31.41 -4.09 0.65
N THR A 244 30.35 -3.49 0.13
CA THR A 244 30.30 -2.97 -1.25
C THR A 244 31.26 -1.78 -1.43
N LYS A 245 31.35 -0.89 -0.43
CA LYS A 245 32.33 0.21 -0.42
C LYS A 245 33.77 -0.31 -0.28
N LYS A 246 34.03 -1.31 0.56
CA LYS A 246 35.36 -1.95 0.65
C LYS A 246 35.77 -2.69 -0.63
N SER A 247 34.84 -3.28 -1.38
CA SER A 247 35.18 -3.92 -2.67
C SER A 247 35.47 -2.89 -3.78
N LEU A 248 34.83 -1.72 -3.76
CA LEU A 248 35.11 -0.62 -4.70
C LEU A 248 36.51 -0.03 -4.45
N VAL A 249 36.87 0.21 -3.18
CA VAL A 249 38.22 0.73 -2.83
C VAL A 249 39.33 -0.29 -3.10
N LYS A 250 39.04 -1.60 -3.01
CA LYS A 250 40.03 -2.65 -3.29
C LYS A 250 40.25 -2.91 -4.79
N GLY A 251 39.33 -2.47 -5.66
CA GLY A 251 39.46 -2.53 -7.12
C GLY A 251 40.35 -1.44 -7.71
N GLU A 252 40.49 -0.30 -7.03
CA GLU A 252 41.30 0.84 -7.48
C GLU A 252 42.77 0.79 -7.03
N GLN A 253 43.14 -0.15 -6.15
CA GLN A 253 44.54 -0.34 -5.71
C GLN A 253 45.30 -1.45 -6.47
N SER A 254 44.68 -2.11 -7.45
CA SER A 254 45.32 -3.17 -8.25
C SER A 254 45.93 -2.69 -9.57
N SER A 255 45.92 -1.38 -9.86
CA SER A 255 46.49 -0.79 -11.08
C SER A 255 47.33 0.45 -10.79
N ARG A 256 48.25 0.36 -9.81
CA ARG A 256 49.31 1.36 -9.62
C ARG A 256 50.46 0.78 -8.80
N SER A 257 51.21 -0.14 -9.40
CA SER A 257 52.55 -0.51 -8.92
C SER A 257 53.37 -1.06 -10.09
N ASP A 258 53.78 -0.18 -11.00
CA ASP A 258 54.89 -0.39 -11.94
C ASP A 258 55.40 0.99 -12.38
N PHE A 259 55.93 1.76 -11.43
CA PHE A 259 56.86 2.84 -11.75
C PHE A 259 57.68 3.23 -10.52
N GLU A 260 58.97 3.43 -10.74
CA GLU A 260 59.99 3.96 -9.82
C GLU A 260 60.56 3.02 -8.75
N SER A 261 61.49 2.18 -9.22
CA SER A 261 62.72 1.90 -8.50
C SER A 261 63.74 3.04 -8.72
N SER A 262 64.69 3.14 -7.78
CA SER A 262 65.84 4.06 -7.73
C SER A 262 65.58 5.37 -7.00
N TRP A 263 65.97 5.47 -5.73
CA TRP A 263 67.15 6.22 -5.25
C TRP A 263 67.49 5.76 -3.82
N LYS A 264 68.79 5.75 -3.51
CA LYS A 264 69.45 5.09 -2.38
C LYS A 264 69.64 6.01 -1.14
N HIS A 265 70.08 5.36 -0.05
CA HIS A 265 70.91 5.81 1.09
C HIS A 265 70.19 6.59 2.21
N GLU A 266 70.21 6.02 3.43
CA GLU A 266 70.98 6.47 4.64
C GLU A 266 70.26 7.65 5.33
N GLU A 267 70.13 7.79 6.65
CA GLU A 267 70.84 7.30 7.83
C GLU A 267 69.94 7.52 9.07
N LYS A 268 70.20 6.73 10.11
CA LYS A 268 70.19 6.97 11.57
C LYS A 268 69.47 8.16 12.27
N ASP A 269 69.08 7.79 13.50
CA ASP A 269 69.16 8.50 14.78
C ASP A 269 68.00 9.39 15.30
N ASP A 270 67.50 8.90 16.44
CA ASP A 270 67.28 9.62 17.71
C ASP A 270 66.01 10.44 18.03
N LYS A 271 65.44 10.01 19.17
CA LYS A 271 64.93 10.80 20.32
C LYS A 271 63.46 11.29 20.37
N LYS A 272 62.75 10.64 21.30
CA LYS A 272 61.75 11.20 22.25
C LYS A 272 62.19 12.55 22.85
N PRO A 273 61.25 13.44 23.24
CA PRO A 273 60.68 13.41 24.62
C PRO A 273 59.15 13.71 24.63
N SER A 274 58.28 13.03 25.38
CA SER A 274 57.87 13.19 26.80
C SER A 274 57.73 14.62 27.34
N LEU A 275 56.54 14.96 27.86
CA LEU A 275 56.19 15.82 29.04
C LEU A 275 54.62 15.83 29.10
N HIS A 276 53.93 15.28 30.12
CA HIS A 276 53.52 15.87 31.42
C HIS A 276 52.90 17.27 31.28
N GLU A 277 51.68 17.60 31.75
CA GLU A 277 51.06 17.58 33.10
C GLU A 277 49.50 17.61 32.98
N ARG A 278 48.66 16.96 33.82
CA ARG A 278 48.02 17.42 35.11
C ARG A 278 47.28 18.77 34.99
N ASP A 279 46.02 18.98 35.40
CA ASP A 279 45.28 18.73 36.67
C ASP A 279 43.75 18.77 36.38
N GLU A 280 42.89 17.90 36.94
CA GLU A 280 42.15 17.92 38.23
C GLU A 280 40.97 18.92 38.41
N ASN A 281 39.92 18.39 39.07
CA ASN A 281 38.82 19.02 39.83
C ASN A 281 37.56 19.52 39.05
N SER A 282 36.29 19.33 39.45
CA SER A 282 35.65 18.82 40.68
C SER A 282 34.16 18.42 40.40
N GLN A 283 33.67 17.40 41.13
CA GLN A 283 32.39 17.25 41.90
C GLN A 283 31.21 18.24 41.62
N LYS A 284 29.89 17.95 41.72
CA LYS A 284 29.05 16.97 42.48
C LYS A 284 27.54 17.23 42.20
N HIS A 285 26.69 16.25 42.55
CA HIS A 285 25.24 16.32 42.90
C HIS A 285 24.21 16.62 41.78
N SER A 286 23.00 16.02 41.72
CA SER A 286 22.23 15.16 42.64
C SER A 286 21.12 14.41 41.87
N LYS A 287 20.73 13.24 42.40
CA LYS A 287 19.50 12.51 42.11
C LYS A 287 18.30 13.23 42.76
N GLU A 288 17.12 13.22 42.14
CA GLU A 288 15.83 13.13 42.84
C GLU A 288 14.66 12.77 41.90
N GLU A 289 13.97 11.70 42.26
CA GLU A 289 12.56 11.34 42.00
C GLU A 289 12.12 10.57 43.28
N PRO A 290 10.83 10.37 43.63
CA PRO A 290 9.57 10.80 42.99
C PRO A 290 8.56 11.42 43.99
N ARG A 291 7.37 11.85 43.52
CA ARG A 291 6.16 11.98 44.38
C ARG A 291 4.95 11.31 43.74
N LYS A 292 4.33 10.42 44.50
CA LYS A 292 2.94 9.91 44.37
C LYS A 292 2.00 10.74 45.24
N LEU A 293 0.72 10.82 44.86
CA LEU A 293 -0.51 10.84 45.68
C LEU A 293 -1.70 10.83 44.68
N GLU A 294 -2.41 9.70 44.54
CA GLU A 294 -3.76 9.38 45.07
C GLU A 294 -4.90 9.96 44.20
N GLU A 295 -5.67 9.13 43.48
CA GLU A 295 -6.85 8.32 43.86
C GLU A 295 -8.16 9.13 44.03
N ALA A 296 -9.17 8.82 43.19
CA ALA A 296 -10.63 8.90 43.38
C ALA A 296 -11.29 8.86 41.97
N SER A 297 -11.82 7.73 41.51
CA SER A 297 -13.13 7.10 41.83
C SER A 297 -14.21 7.43 40.78
N ASP A 298 -14.69 6.36 40.16
CA ASP A 298 -16.01 6.09 39.57
C ASP A 298 -17.06 7.22 39.51
N VAL A 299 -17.80 7.28 38.39
CA VAL A 299 -19.23 6.87 38.32
C VAL A 299 -19.75 7.03 36.88
N LYS A 300 -20.23 5.91 36.33
CA LYS A 300 -21.15 5.82 35.19
C LYS A 300 -22.51 6.39 35.58
N GLN A 301 -23.15 7.15 34.69
CA GLN A 301 -24.62 7.15 34.54
C GLN A 301 -25.03 7.90 33.25
N GLU A 302 -25.38 7.15 32.21
CA GLU A 302 -26.59 7.45 31.42
C GLU A 302 -27.75 6.67 32.08
N PRO A 303 -29.00 7.16 32.01
CA PRO A 303 -29.89 6.56 31.01
C PRO A 303 -31.00 7.47 30.42
N GLU A 304 -31.57 6.95 29.33
CA GLU A 304 -32.94 7.12 28.80
C GLU A 304 -33.30 8.45 28.09
N VAL A 305 -33.49 8.46 26.77
CA VAL A 305 -34.64 7.93 25.99
C VAL A 305 -35.98 8.39 26.54
N SER A 306 -36.57 9.41 25.91
CA SER A 306 -38.02 9.62 25.96
C SER A 306 -38.58 9.74 24.54
N LEU A 307 -39.45 8.78 24.22
CA LEU A 307 -40.38 8.78 23.10
C LEU A 307 -41.70 9.41 23.57
N LYS A 308 -42.13 10.49 22.89
CA LYS A 308 -43.54 10.86 22.64
C LYS A 308 -43.52 11.64 21.32
N SER A 309 -43.97 11.09 20.19
CA SER A 309 -45.37 10.97 19.76
C SER A 309 -46.18 12.25 20.00
N ASP A 310 -46.38 13.05 18.95
CA ASP A 310 -47.73 13.46 18.58
C ASP A 310 -47.84 13.95 17.12
N LEU A 311 -49.01 13.65 16.59
CA LEU A 311 -49.48 13.67 15.21
C LEU A 311 -49.83 15.08 14.69
N ASN A 312 -50.08 15.08 13.36
CA ASN A 312 -50.87 16.02 12.55
C ASN A 312 -50.08 17.24 12.01
N GLN A 313 -50.07 17.58 10.72
CA GLN A 313 -51.15 17.50 9.73
C GLN A 313 -50.66 17.25 8.30
N LYS A 314 -51.56 16.63 7.53
CA LYS A 314 -51.60 16.44 6.08
C LYS A 314 -51.54 17.77 5.31
N THR A 315 -50.75 17.82 4.24
CA THR A 315 -51.17 18.46 2.98
C THR A 315 -50.72 17.62 1.78
N THR A 316 -51.71 17.30 0.96
CA THR A 316 -51.70 16.55 -0.29
C THR A 316 -51.11 17.36 -1.45
N SER A 317 -50.31 16.73 -2.32
CA SER A 317 -50.37 16.98 -3.76
C SER A 317 -49.80 15.78 -4.53
N LYS A 318 -50.71 14.89 -4.95
CA LYS A 318 -50.49 13.95 -6.05
C LYS A 318 -50.83 14.68 -7.36
N ARG A 319 -49.85 14.78 -8.26
CA ARG A 319 -50.00 14.88 -9.72
C ARG A 319 -48.92 13.94 -10.27
N GLY A 320 -49.10 13.02 -11.19
CA GLY A 320 -50.24 12.52 -11.96
C GLY A 320 -49.59 11.48 -12.88
N ILE A 321 -50.01 10.22 -12.79
CA ILE A 321 -49.65 9.17 -13.75
C ILE A 321 -50.74 9.21 -14.82
N GLU A 322 -50.37 9.51 -16.07
CA GLU A 322 -50.93 8.94 -17.31
C GLU A 322 -50.46 9.74 -18.52
N ASN A 323 -49.66 9.09 -19.38
CA ASN A 323 -49.70 9.15 -20.86
C ASN A 323 -48.31 8.89 -21.46
N MET A 324 -48.00 7.63 -21.78
CA MET A 324 -47.26 7.27 -22.99
C MET A 324 -47.21 5.74 -23.18
N LEU A 325 -48.37 5.13 -23.49
CA LEU A 325 -48.44 3.85 -24.17
C LEU A 325 -49.69 3.84 -25.06
N ARG A 326 -49.49 4.07 -26.37
CA ARG A 326 -50.27 3.49 -27.49
C ARG A 326 -49.72 4.03 -28.82
N GLY A 327 -49.14 3.12 -29.61
CA GLY A 327 -48.58 3.43 -30.91
C GLY A 327 -48.18 2.18 -31.71
N SER A 328 -49.18 1.33 -31.97
CA SER A 328 -49.30 0.43 -33.13
C SER A 328 -48.31 -0.72 -33.36
N ILE A 329 -48.83 -1.90 -32.99
CA ILE A 329 -48.66 -3.18 -33.66
C ILE A 329 -49.15 -3.07 -35.12
N ASN A 330 -48.30 -3.39 -36.13
CA ASN A 330 -48.60 -4.26 -37.28
C ASN A 330 -47.59 -4.15 -38.44
N LYS A 331 -46.85 -5.24 -38.71
CA LYS A 331 -46.62 -5.87 -40.04
C LYS A 331 -45.61 -7.02 -39.86
N ARG A 332 -46.08 -8.26 -39.65
CA ARG A 332 -46.28 -9.32 -40.66
C ARG A 332 -45.03 -9.71 -41.46
N GLN A 333 -44.60 -10.95 -41.21
CA GLN A 333 -43.86 -11.85 -42.08
C GLN A 333 -44.23 -11.72 -43.57
N LYS A 334 -43.22 -11.69 -44.44
CA LYS A 334 -43.05 -12.51 -45.67
C LYS A 334 -41.96 -11.90 -46.57
N ARG A 335 -40.76 -12.45 -46.51
CA ARG A 335 -40.01 -13.11 -47.61
C ARG A 335 -38.55 -13.28 -47.23
#